data_AF-A0A7S3KXC4-F1
#
_entry.id   AF-A0A7S3KXC4-F1
#
_cell.length_a   1.000
_cell.length_b   1.000
_cell.length_c   1.000
_cell.angle_alpha   90.00
_cell.angle_beta   90.00
_cell.angle_gamma   90.00
#
_symmetry.space_group_name_H-M   'P 1'
#
loop_
_entity.id
_entity.type
_entity.pdbx_description
1 polymer ?
#
loop_
_entity_poly.entity_id
_entity_poly.type
_entity_poly.pdbx_seq_one_letter_code
_entity_poly.pdbx_strand_id
1 'polypeptide(L)'
;MHYVHANCRHDINQDCSKNGIESIGVDFSSIDTCVEESFIGDDHGKSVNQILDIENKDWNTNGPHIFPAIVINKVAYRGFLTPENIFQAICEGFKNAPKECKSVRHNEEVPTNGISIRTTIIVIAAILVCNLILLMLYRRYHKKEMQSEVKMAAHSAVSQYFAIRNSERELESQDLST
;
A
#
# COMPACT_ATOMS: atom_id res chain seq x y z
N MET A 1 -31.16 -4.34 23.06
CA MET A 1 -30.18 -5.39 22.70
C MET A 1 -28.97 -5.32 23.63
N HIS A 2 -29.05 -5.84 24.87
CA HIS A 2 -27.92 -5.79 25.81
C HIS A 2 -27.50 -7.16 26.39
N TYR A 3 -28.09 -8.29 25.96
CA TYR A 3 -27.97 -9.56 26.68
C TYR A 3 -27.41 -10.76 25.89
N VAL A 4 -27.26 -10.68 24.56
CA VAL A 4 -26.83 -11.85 23.77
C VAL A 4 -25.39 -12.26 24.09
N HIS A 5 -24.47 -11.30 24.19
CA HIS A 5 -23.07 -11.60 24.51
C HIS A 5 -22.85 -12.06 25.96
N ALA A 6 -23.77 -11.77 26.88
CA ALA A 6 -23.68 -12.25 28.26
C ALA A 6 -24.00 -13.75 28.37
N ASN A 7 -24.85 -14.27 27.48
CA ASN A 7 -25.31 -15.67 27.49
C ASN A 7 -24.35 -16.64 26.79
N CYS A 8 -23.37 -16.14 26.03
CA CYS A 8 -22.43 -16.94 25.22
C CYS A 8 -20.99 -16.87 25.75
N ARG A 9 -20.80 -16.81 27.07
CA ARG A 9 -19.51 -16.40 27.66
C ARG A 9 -18.36 -17.39 27.50
N HIS A 10 -18.61 -18.68 27.27
CA HIS A 10 -17.55 -19.70 27.28
C HIS A 10 -17.49 -20.55 26.01
N ASP A 11 -18.63 -20.94 25.43
CA ASP A 11 -18.66 -21.77 24.23
C ASP A 11 -19.58 -21.19 23.16
N ILE A 12 -19.09 -21.13 21.93
CA ILE A 12 -19.92 -20.84 20.74
C ILE A 12 -20.55 -22.16 20.32
N ASN A 13 -21.76 -22.42 20.82
CA ASN A 13 -22.53 -23.63 20.52
C ASN A 13 -23.88 -23.28 19.88
N GLN A 14 -24.63 -24.31 19.46
CA GLN A 14 -25.93 -24.12 18.80
C GLN A 14 -26.93 -23.41 19.72
N ASP A 15 -26.92 -23.67 21.03
CA ASP A 15 -27.78 -22.99 22.00
C ASP A 15 -27.49 -21.48 22.08
N CYS A 16 -26.22 -21.08 22.05
CA CYS A 16 -25.81 -19.68 21.96
C CYS A 16 -26.35 -19.03 20.68
N SER A 17 -26.19 -19.70 19.53
CA SER A 17 -26.69 -19.23 18.25
C SER A 17 -28.22 -19.04 18.29
N LYS A 18 -28.94 -20.06 18.76
CA LYS A 18 -30.40 -20.06 18.90
C LYS A 18 -30.90 -18.92 19.77
N ASN A 19 -30.36 -18.78 20.98
CA ASN A 19 -30.74 -17.71 21.89
C ASN A 19 -30.48 -16.32 21.29
N GLY A 20 -29.38 -16.16 20.55
CA GLY A 20 -29.06 -14.92 19.84
C GLY A 20 -30.08 -14.56 18.77
N ILE A 21 -30.41 -15.53 17.91
CA ILE A 21 -31.35 -15.37 16.79
C ILE A 21 -32.77 -15.11 17.30
N GLU A 22 -33.22 -15.88 18.30
CA GLU A 22 -34.56 -15.70 18.88
C GLU A 22 -34.70 -14.36 19.61
N SER A 23 -33.63 -13.85 20.23
CA SER A 23 -33.66 -12.55 20.93
C SER A 23 -33.91 -11.35 20.02
N ILE A 24 -33.65 -11.50 18.72
CA ILE A 24 -33.92 -10.49 17.69
C ILE A 24 -35.24 -10.75 16.95
N GLY A 25 -36.02 -11.74 17.39
CA GLY A 25 -37.33 -12.08 16.85
C GLY A 25 -37.28 -12.81 15.50
N VAL A 26 -36.14 -13.42 15.16
CA VAL A 26 -35.96 -14.21 13.94
C VAL A 26 -36.21 -15.69 14.24
N ASP A 27 -36.86 -16.40 13.31
CA ASP A 27 -37.09 -17.84 13.45
C ASP A 27 -35.78 -18.62 13.30
N PHE A 28 -35.41 -19.34 14.36
CA PHE A 28 -34.19 -20.15 14.36
C PHE A 28 -34.24 -21.26 13.32
N SER A 29 -35.40 -21.91 13.11
CA SER A 29 -35.52 -23.04 12.17
C SER A 29 -35.19 -22.64 10.74
N SER A 30 -35.63 -21.45 10.33
CA SER A 30 -35.34 -20.90 9.01
C SER A 30 -33.84 -20.63 8.81
N ILE A 31 -33.16 -20.11 9.85
CA ILE A 31 -31.72 -19.84 9.78
C ILE A 31 -30.92 -21.14 9.81
N ASP A 32 -31.28 -22.09 10.68
CA ASP A 32 -30.63 -23.40 10.77
C ASP A 32 -30.71 -24.12 9.42
N THR A 33 -31.88 -24.12 8.79
CA THR A 33 -32.05 -24.68 7.43
C THR A 33 -31.15 -23.99 6.40
N CYS A 34 -31.06 -22.65 6.43
CA CYS A 34 -30.18 -21.90 5.54
C CYS A 34 -28.69 -22.27 5.74
N VAL A 35 -28.27 -22.51 6.99
CA VAL A 35 -26.92 -22.96 7.30
C VAL A 35 -26.68 -24.36 6.75
N GLU A 36 -27.57 -25.32 7.00
CA GLU A 36 -27.46 -26.69 6.50
C GLU A 36 -27.40 -26.74 4.97
N GLU A 37 -28.28 -26.00 4.28
CA GLU A 37 -28.34 -25.95 2.82
C GLU A 37 -27.13 -25.26 2.17
N SER A 38 -26.36 -24.48 2.94
CA SER A 38 -25.19 -23.77 2.42
C SER A 38 -23.96 -24.67 2.20
N PHE A 39 -23.93 -25.87 2.81
CA PHE A 39 -22.83 -26.82 2.69
C PHE A 39 -23.07 -27.88 1.60
N ILE A 40 -22.00 -28.28 0.91
CA ILE A 40 -22.02 -29.43 -0.01
C ILE A 40 -21.45 -30.67 0.68
N GLY A 41 -22.33 -31.54 1.17
CA GLY A 41 -22.00 -32.85 1.75
C GLY A 41 -22.30 -32.94 3.25
N ASP A 42 -22.21 -34.16 3.79
CA ASP A 42 -22.73 -34.48 5.13
C ASP A 42 -21.83 -34.06 6.31
N ASP A 43 -20.57 -33.70 6.06
CA ASP A 43 -19.59 -33.33 7.10
C ASP A 43 -19.20 -31.84 6.98
N HIS A 44 -19.83 -30.98 7.78
CA HIS A 44 -19.59 -29.53 7.80
C HIS A 44 -18.12 -29.14 8.00
N GLY A 45 -17.33 -29.95 8.72
CA GLY A 45 -15.92 -29.67 8.96
C GLY A 45 -15.03 -29.88 7.73
N LYS A 46 -15.50 -30.61 6.72
CA LYS A 46 -14.77 -30.92 5.49
C LYS A 46 -15.46 -30.44 4.21
N SER A 47 -16.75 -30.20 4.28
CA SER A 47 -17.58 -29.73 3.18
C SER A 47 -17.31 -28.26 2.85
N VAL A 48 -17.59 -27.89 1.60
CA VAL A 48 -17.49 -26.51 1.14
C VAL A 48 -18.81 -25.79 1.42
N ASN A 49 -18.74 -24.65 2.11
CA ASN A 49 -19.85 -23.72 2.20
C ASN A 49 -19.88 -22.85 0.94
N GLN A 50 -20.90 -22.98 0.10
CA GLN A 50 -20.98 -22.29 -1.19
C GLN A 50 -21.07 -20.77 -1.03
N ILE A 51 -21.80 -20.31 -0.02
CA ILE A 51 -22.01 -18.89 0.23
C ILE A 51 -20.67 -18.26 0.65
N LEU A 52 -19.99 -18.87 1.63
CA LEU A 52 -18.69 -18.38 2.09
C LEU A 52 -17.61 -18.48 1.01
N ASP A 53 -17.66 -19.47 0.12
CA ASP A 53 -16.73 -19.58 -1.00
C ASP A 53 -16.92 -18.44 -2.01
N ILE A 54 -18.17 -18.08 -2.32
CA ILE A 54 -18.50 -16.94 -3.18
C ILE A 54 -18.04 -15.62 -2.53
N GLU A 55 -18.33 -15.44 -1.24
CA GLU A 55 -17.91 -14.25 -0.49
C GLU A 55 -16.38 -14.13 -0.41
N ASN A 56 -15.68 -15.23 -0.12
CA ASN A 56 -14.21 -15.25 -0.11
C ASN A 56 -13.63 -14.91 -1.48
N LYS A 57 -14.22 -15.40 -2.57
CA LYS A 57 -13.78 -15.05 -3.93
C LYS A 57 -13.98 -13.57 -4.24
N ASP A 58 -15.13 -13.00 -3.86
CA ASP A 58 -15.38 -11.57 -4.06
C ASP A 58 -14.45 -10.71 -3.19
N TRP A 59 -14.23 -11.11 -1.93
CA TRP A 59 -13.32 -10.44 -1.02
C TRP A 59 -11.87 -10.49 -1.50
N ASN A 60 -11.40 -11.64 -1.99
CA ASN A 60 -10.05 -11.77 -2.54
C ASN A 60 -9.85 -10.93 -3.81
N THR A 61 -10.93 -10.60 -4.53
CA THR A 61 -10.88 -9.80 -5.75
C THR A 61 -10.95 -8.30 -5.46
N ASN A 62 -11.87 -7.88 -4.58
CA ASN A 62 -12.27 -6.48 -4.41
C ASN A 62 -12.03 -5.94 -2.99
N GLY A 63 -11.87 -6.84 -2.01
CA GLY A 63 -11.75 -6.52 -0.60
C GLY A 63 -10.33 -6.10 -0.19
N PRO A 64 -10.19 -5.23 0.81
CA PRO A 64 -8.88 -4.94 1.39
C PRO A 64 -8.46 -6.04 2.38
N HIS A 65 -7.16 -6.21 2.60
CA HIS A 65 -6.62 -7.20 3.55
C HIS A 65 -6.73 -6.77 5.03
N ILE A 66 -7.63 -5.85 5.37
CA ILE A 66 -7.81 -5.32 6.72
C ILE A 66 -9.29 -5.35 7.12
N PHE A 67 -9.56 -5.61 8.39
CA PHE A 67 -10.90 -5.61 8.98
C PHE A 67 -10.97 -4.61 10.15
N PRO A 68 -12.10 -3.92 10.36
CA PRO A 68 -13.30 -3.88 9.51
C PRO A 68 -13.06 -3.13 8.20
N ALA A 69 -13.79 -3.51 7.15
CA ALA A 69 -13.71 -2.84 5.85
C ALA A 69 -15.01 -2.97 5.05
N ILE A 70 -15.18 -2.06 4.09
CA ILE A 70 -16.37 -1.96 3.24
C ILE A 70 -15.92 -1.84 1.79
N VAL A 71 -16.64 -2.51 0.89
CA VAL A 71 -16.49 -2.41 -0.55
C VAL A 71 -17.75 -1.76 -1.12
N ILE A 72 -17.61 -0.67 -1.85
CA ILE A 72 -18.72 0.06 -2.49
C ILE A 72 -18.51 -0.02 -3.99
N ASN A 73 -19.47 -0.56 -4.74
CA ASN A 73 -19.38 -0.72 -6.20
C ASN A 73 -18.09 -1.42 -6.68
N LYS A 74 -17.69 -2.51 -6.01
CA LYS A 74 -16.45 -3.28 -6.27
C LYS A 74 -15.14 -2.50 -6.02
N VAL A 75 -15.20 -1.38 -5.31
CA VAL A 75 -14.03 -0.61 -4.91
C VAL A 75 -13.92 -0.58 -3.39
N ALA A 76 -12.77 -1.00 -2.86
CA ALA A 76 -12.48 -0.94 -1.43
C ALA A 76 -12.51 0.52 -0.94
N TYR A 77 -13.35 0.79 0.05
CA TYR A 77 -13.43 2.08 0.72
C TYR A 77 -12.22 2.25 1.67
N ARG A 78 -11.54 3.39 1.58
CA ARG A 78 -10.29 3.68 2.34
C ARG A 78 -10.41 4.82 3.35
N GLY A 79 -11.60 5.40 3.53
CA GLY A 79 -11.82 6.49 4.48
C GLY A 79 -12.17 6.00 5.88
N PHE A 80 -12.49 6.95 6.77
CA PHE A 80 -13.00 6.61 8.10
C PHE A 80 -14.39 6.00 7.98
N LEU A 81 -14.59 4.84 8.63
CA LEU A 81 -15.85 4.10 8.65
C LEU A 81 -16.88 4.76 9.59
N THR A 82 -17.25 6.01 9.30
CA THR A 82 -18.38 6.69 9.95
C THR A 82 -19.63 6.61 9.05
N PRO A 83 -20.84 6.59 9.62
CA PRO A 83 -22.07 6.54 8.83
C PRO A 83 -22.16 7.65 7.78
N GLU A 84 -21.71 8.86 8.13
CA GLU A 84 -21.76 10.03 7.25
C GLU A 84 -20.85 9.83 6.04
N ASN A 85 -19.61 9.39 6.26
CA ASN A 85 -18.63 9.21 5.18
C ASN A 85 -18.98 8.05 4.25
N ILE A 86 -19.53 6.96 4.80
CA ILE A 86 -19.99 5.81 4.01
C ILE A 86 -21.20 6.23 3.16
N PHE A 87 -22.15 6.94 3.75
CA PHE A 87 -23.33 7.42 3.04
C PHE A 87 -22.94 8.40 1.93
N GLN A 88 -21.98 9.29 2.18
CA GLN A 88 -21.41 10.17 1.16
C GLN A 88 -20.78 9.37 0.01
N ALA A 89 -19.92 8.39 0.31
CA ALA A 89 -19.28 7.56 -0.70
C ALA A 89 -20.29 6.77 -1.55
N ILE A 90 -21.38 6.29 -0.94
CA ILE A 90 -22.51 5.67 -1.67
C ILE A 90 -23.15 6.68 -2.61
N CYS A 91 -23.46 7.89 -2.13
CA CYS A 91 -24.10 8.95 -2.89
C CYS A 91 -23.24 9.43 -4.08
N GLU A 92 -21.93 9.49 -3.91
CA GLU A 92 -20.98 9.83 -4.97
C GLU A 92 -20.91 8.76 -6.09
N GLY A 93 -21.26 7.52 -5.77
CA GLY A 93 -21.32 6.42 -6.74
C GLY A 93 -22.45 6.54 -7.78
N PHE A 94 -23.44 7.41 -7.54
CA PHE A 94 -24.58 7.56 -8.45
C PHE A 94 -24.33 8.59 -9.53
N LYS A 95 -24.61 8.20 -10.80
CA LYS A 95 -24.68 9.15 -11.91
C LYS A 95 -25.82 10.17 -11.74
N ASN A 96 -26.99 9.68 -11.34
CA ASN A 96 -28.17 10.48 -11.00
C ASN A 96 -28.53 10.21 -9.54
N ALA A 97 -28.05 11.06 -8.64
CA ALA A 97 -28.20 10.84 -7.20
C ALA A 97 -29.68 10.95 -6.76
N PRO A 98 -30.16 10.04 -5.89
CA PRO A 98 -31.52 10.08 -5.35
C PRO A 98 -31.71 11.26 -4.39
N LYS A 99 -32.94 11.57 -3.99
CA LYS A 99 -33.27 12.80 -3.23
C LYS A 99 -32.58 12.82 -1.85
N GLU A 100 -32.39 11.65 -1.27
CA GLU A 100 -31.75 11.39 0.01
C GLU A 100 -30.27 11.80 0.01
N CYS A 101 -29.63 11.82 -1.17
CA CYS A 101 -28.24 12.24 -1.35
C CYS A 101 -28.05 13.76 -1.49
N LYS A 102 -29.14 14.54 -1.57
CA LYS A 102 -29.04 16.00 -1.77
C LYS A 102 -28.51 16.72 -0.54
N SER A 103 -28.88 16.30 0.66
CA SER A 103 -28.44 16.93 1.92
C SER A 103 -26.93 16.73 2.15
N VAL A 104 -26.38 15.60 1.74
CA VAL A 104 -24.96 15.27 1.90
C VAL A 104 -24.08 16.16 1.01
N ARG A 105 -24.51 16.37 -0.24
CA ARG A 105 -23.78 17.21 -1.20
C ARG A 105 -23.73 18.70 -0.83
N HIS A 106 -24.68 19.17 -0.01
CA HIS A 106 -24.73 20.58 0.41
C HIS A 106 -23.82 20.90 1.59
N ASN A 107 -23.40 19.90 2.38
CA ASN A 107 -22.48 20.10 3.50
C ASN A 107 -21.02 20.12 3.06
N GLU A 108 -20.76 19.76 1.80
CA GLU A 108 -19.45 19.89 1.19
C GLU A 108 -19.38 21.27 0.52
N GLU A 109 -19.12 22.30 1.33
CA GLU A 109 -18.31 23.41 0.83
C GLU A 109 -16.94 22.83 0.47
N VAL A 110 -16.84 22.17 -0.68
CA VAL A 110 -15.56 21.93 -1.32
C VAL A 110 -14.97 23.33 -1.46
N PRO A 111 -13.87 23.68 -0.76
CA PRO A 111 -13.27 24.98 -0.96
C PRO A 111 -13.00 25.08 -2.45
N THR A 112 -13.65 26.03 -3.12
CA THR A 112 -13.49 26.28 -4.56
C THR A 112 -12.06 26.69 -4.93
N ASN A 113 -11.20 26.81 -3.92
CA ASN A 113 -9.76 26.94 -3.98
C ASN A 113 -9.04 25.56 -3.93
N GLY A 114 -9.69 24.49 -4.39
CA GLY A 114 -9.05 23.20 -4.59
C GLY A 114 -7.93 23.32 -5.62
N ILE A 115 -6.74 22.86 -5.26
CA ILE A 115 -5.58 22.85 -6.16
C ILE A 115 -5.95 22.00 -7.37
N SER A 116 -6.04 22.64 -8.55
CA SER A 116 -6.37 21.96 -9.80
C SER A 116 -5.42 20.81 -10.06
N ILE A 117 -5.91 19.73 -10.67
CA ILE A 117 -5.12 18.56 -11.10
C ILE A 117 -3.85 19.00 -11.85
N ARG A 118 -3.95 20.06 -12.65
CA ARG A 118 -2.83 20.64 -13.38
C ARG A 118 -1.72 21.15 -12.45
N THR A 119 -2.07 21.86 -11.39
CA THR A 119 -1.13 22.36 -10.38
C THR A 119 -0.49 21.20 -9.62
N THR A 120 -1.23 20.15 -9.29
CA THR A 120 -0.68 18.96 -8.61
C THR A 120 0.37 18.24 -9.47
N ILE A 121 0.10 18.08 -10.76
CA ILE A 121 1.05 17.48 -11.71
C ILE A 121 2.34 18.32 -11.80
N ILE A 122 2.22 19.66 -11.85
CA ILE A 122 3.37 20.56 -11.90
C ILE A 122 4.23 20.42 -10.63
N VAL A 123 3.61 20.35 -9.45
CA VAL A 123 4.34 20.17 -8.18
C VAL A 123 5.11 18.85 -8.16
N ILE A 124 4.49 17.75 -8.57
CA ILE A 124 5.15 16.43 -8.63
C ILE A 124 6.31 16.46 -9.63
N ALA A 125 6.11 17.03 -10.82
CA ALA A 125 7.16 17.17 -11.82
C ALA A 125 8.33 18.02 -11.32
N ALA A 126 8.06 19.12 -10.60
CA ALA A 126 9.08 19.97 -10.00
C ALA A 126 9.91 19.22 -8.96
N ILE A 127 9.28 18.38 -8.12
CA ILE A 127 9.99 17.55 -7.14
C ILE A 127 10.90 16.54 -7.84
N LEU A 128 10.43 15.88 -8.91
CA LEU A 128 11.25 14.94 -9.68
C LEU A 128 12.45 15.62 -10.35
N VAL A 129 12.24 16.81 -10.92
CA VAL A 129 13.31 17.61 -11.54
C VAL A 129 14.32 18.07 -10.49
N CYS A 130 13.88 18.53 -9.32
CA CYS A 130 14.78 18.87 -8.21
C CYS A 130 15.64 17.67 -7.78
N ASN A 131 15.05 16.49 -7.62
CA ASN A 131 15.79 15.27 -7.29
C ASN A 131 16.79 14.90 -8.39
N LEU A 132 16.42 15.03 -9.66
CA LEU A 132 17.34 14.83 -10.80
C LEU A 132 18.50 15.81 -10.78
N ILE A 133 18.25 17.10 -10.51
CA ILE A 133 19.28 18.13 -10.41
C ILE A 133 20.24 17.79 -9.25
N LEU A 134 19.72 17.44 -8.09
CA LEU A 134 20.54 17.01 -6.94
C LEU A 134 21.43 15.81 -7.29
N LEU A 135 20.88 14.80 -7.97
CA LEU A 135 21.65 13.64 -8.45
C LEU A 135 22.70 14.03 -9.49
N MET A 136 22.41 14.96 -10.40
CA MET A 136 23.39 15.46 -11.37
C MET A 136 24.52 16.25 -10.70
N LEU A 137 24.20 17.10 -9.72
CA LEU A 137 25.20 17.84 -8.94
C LEU A 137 26.08 16.88 -8.13
N TYR A 138 25.48 15.89 -7.48
CA TYR A 138 26.20 14.83 -6.78
C TYR A 138 27.15 14.08 -7.70
N ARG A 139 26.67 13.63 -8.88
CA ARG A 139 27.51 12.96 -9.89
C ARG A 139 28.63 13.85 -10.39
N ARG A 140 28.37 15.15 -10.59
CA ARG A 140 29.41 16.10 -11.02
C ARG A 140 30.47 16.31 -9.95
N TYR A 141 30.08 16.43 -8.69
CA TYR A 141 31.00 16.57 -7.57
C TYR A 141 31.89 15.33 -7.46
N HIS A 142 31.30 14.14 -7.43
CA HIS A 142 32.04 12.88 -7.31
C HIS A 142 32.98 12.63 -8.51
N LYS A 143 32.58 13.00 -9.73
CA LYS A 143 33.46 12.91 -10.90
C LYS A 143 34.67 13.83 -10.78
N LYS A 144 34.51 15.00 -10.17
CA LYS A 144 35.62 15.95 -9.94
C LYS A 144 36.64 15.38 -8.95
N GLU A 145 36.15 14.73 -7.90
CA GLU A 145 37.00 14.08 -6.88
C GLU A 145 37.82 12.91 -7.46
N MET A 146 37.19 12.02 -8.25
CA MET A 146 37.94 10.95 -8.93
C MET A 146 39.00 11.48 -9.89
N GLN A 147 38.75 12.59 -10.59
CA GLN A 147 39.76 13.17 -11.49
C GLN A 147 40.98 13.75 -10.75
N SER A 148 40.80 14.25 -9.52
CA SER A 148 41.95 14.67 -8.70
C SER A 148 42.78 13.47 -8.23
N GLU A 149 42.14 12.38 -7.80
CA GLU A 149 42.84 11.16 -7.37
C GLU A 149 43.62 10.53 -8.53
N VAL A 150 43.02 10.41 -9.72
CA VAL A 150 43.68 9.86 -10.92
C VAL A 150 44.89 10.70 -11.33
N LYS A 151 44.78 12.04 -11.26
CA LYS A 151 45.93 12.93 -11.52
C LYS A 151 47.05 12.73 -10.50
N MET A 152 46.71 12.64 -9.22
CA MET A 152 47.71 12.38 -8.16
C MET A 152 48.41 11.03 -8.36
N ALA A 153 47.66 9.97 -8.69
CA ALA A 153 48.22 8.66 -8.99
C ALA A 153 49.14 8.69 -10.23
N ALA A 154 48.74 9.39 -11.29
CA ALA A 154 49.57 9.54 -12.49
C ALA A 154 50.88 10.29 -12.22
N HIS A 155 50.85 11.40 -11.45
CA HIS A 155 52.04 12.13 -11.06
C HIS A 155 53.00 11.28 -10.21
N SER A 156 52.45 10.49 -9.27
CA SER A 156 53.25 9.56 -8.46
C SER A 156 53.92 8.48 -9.31
N ALA A 157 53.19 7.85 -10.24
CA ALA A 157 53.73 6.81 -11.11
C ALA A 157 54.83 7.34 -12.05
N VAL A 158 54.63 8.52 -12.62
CA VAL A 158 55.63 9.16 -13.50
C VAL A 158 56.89 9.53 -12.70
N SER A 159 56.74 10.07 -11.49
CA SER A 159 57.88 10.37 -10.62
C SER A 159 58.69 9.12 -10.26
N GLN A 160 58.02 8.00 -9.98
CA GLN A 160 58.69 6.71 -9.72
C GLN A 160 59.45 6.21 -10.94
N TYR A 161 58.86 6.31 -12.14
CA TYR A 161 59.53 5.92 -13.38
C TYR A 161 60.79 6.75 -13.66
N PHE A 162 60.74 8.07 -13.45
CA PHE A 162 61.92 8.93 -13.59
C PHE A 162 63.01 8.61 -12.56
N ALA A 163 62.64 8.26 -11.33
CA ALA A 163 63.60 7.87 -10.29
C ALA A 163 64.35 6.58 -10.66
N ILE A 164 63.62 5.55 -11.11
CA ILE A 164 64.20 4.27 -11.53
C ILE A 164 65.13 4.47 -12.74
N ARG A 165 64.67 5.20 -13.76
CA ARG A 165 65.47 5.46 -14.97
C ARG A 165 66.73 6.28 -14.71
N ASN A 166 66.73 7.16 -13.71
CA ASN A 166 67.93 7.89 -13.32
C ASN A 166 68.91 6.98 -12.58
N SER A 167 68.44 6.12 -11.67
CA SER A 167 69.31 5.15 -11.00
C SER A 167 69.94 4.13 -11.97
N GLU A 168 69.21 3.70 -12.99
CA GLU A 168 69.76 2.82 -14.04
C GLU A 168 70.89 3.50 -14.83
N ARG A 169 70.73 4.78 -15.19
CA ARG A 169 71.78 5.54 -15.89
C ARG A 169 73.03 5.76 -15.05
N GLU A 170 72.88 5.95 -13.73
CA GLU A 170 74.02 6.09 -12.82
C GLU A 170 74.83 4.79 -12.74
N LEU A 171 74.15 3.64 -12.67
CA LEU A 171 74.80 2.32 -12.69
C LEU A 171 75.53 2.06 -14.00
N GLU A 172 74.91 2.37 -15.15
CA GLU A 172 75.51 2.19 -16.47
C GLU A 172 76.76 3.06 -16.66
N SER A 173 76.79 4.25 -16.04
CA SER A 173 77.96 5.13 -16.07
C SER A 173 79.13 4.65 -15.19
N GLN A 174 78.86 3.89 -14.12
CA GLN A 174 79.90 3.29 -13.29
C GLN A 174 80.54 2.07 -13.97
N ASP A 175 79.73 1.23 -14.61
CA ASP A 175 80.22 0.04 -15.33
C ASP A 175 81.09 0.39 -16.55
N LEU A 176 80.90 1.56 -17.17
CA LEU A 176 81.73 2.02 -18.29
C LEU A 176 83.09 2.61 -17.87
N SER A 177 83.33 2.77 -16.57
CA SER A 177 84.54 3.37 -16.00
C SER A 177 85.46 2.37 -15.27
N THR A 178 85.20 1.07 -15.42
CA THR A 178 86.03 -0.05 -14.93
C THR A 178 86.56 -0.86 -16.09
#